data_AF-A0A7C6XXG6-F1
#
_entry.id   AF-A0A7C6XXG6-F1
#
_cell.length_a   1.000
_cell.length_b   1.000
_cell.length_c   1.000
_cell.angle_alpha   90.00
_cell.angle_beta   90.00
_cell.angle_gamma   90.00
#
_symmetry.space_group_name_H-M   'P 1'
#
loop_
_entity.id
_entity.type
_entity.pdbx_description
1 polymer ?
#
loop_
_entity_poly.entity_id
_entity_poly.type
_entity_poly.pdbx_seq_one_letter_code
_entity_poly.pdbx_strand_id
1 'polypeptide(L)'
;MKKLLAILLAAAMLFAIAACGSEPAEETTAAETAAVEETTAEEAPAPEPEPEPEPEPEPEPEPEPEPAVDLSKYTLVYDKVDMATVYSIALGFNNEHFENVFDQNTETKWCVRPSEFNEDGGTDLILEWGMTEPVKLAGYIITTANDESGRNPEVWTLSARNDAGADWTVIDTVEAGDLPFDYFADSKFFEIDNPGPYQYYKLHVTENFSGDLDLYQFSELKLYAAQ
;
A
#
# COMPACT_ATOMS: atom_id res chain seq x y z
N MET A 1 -17.35 -24.09 -37.46
CA MET A 1 -17.97 -23.32 -38.56
C MET A 1 -17.51 -21.88 -38.44
N LYS A 2 -17.00 -21.33 -39.54
CA LYS A 2 -16.46 -19.98 -39.68
C LYS A 2 -17.52 -18.92 -39.35
N LYS A 3 -17.10 -17.78 -38.77
CA LYS A 3 -17.37 -16.44 -39.32
C LYS A 3 -16.58 -15.36 -38.57
N LEU A 4 -15.55 -14.88 -39.26
CA LEU A 4 -14.92 -13.57 -39.08
C LEU A 4 -15.94 -12.46 -39.37
N LEU A 5 -15.83 -11.32 -38.70
CA LEU A 5 -16.16 -10.04 -39.32
C LEU A 5 -15.29 -8.92 -38.74
N ALA A 6 -14.30 -8.51 -39.51
CA ALA A 6 -13.62 -7.23 -39.38
C ALA A 6 -14.36 -6.21 -40.27
N ILE A 7 -14.61 -5.00 -39.76
CA ILE A 7 -15.08 -3.88 -40.57
C ILE A 7 -14.17 -2.70 -40.32
N LEU A 8 -13.54 -2.26 -41.39
CA LEU A 8 -12.70 -1.07 -41.51
C LEU A 8 -13.26 -0.32 -42.71
N LEU A 9 -13.73 0.92 -42.57
CA LEU A 9 -13.70 1.90 -43.66
C LEU A 9 -13.93 3.33 -43.15
N ALA A 10 -13.03 4.20 -43.59
CA ALA A 10 -12.98 5.63 -43.31
C ALA A 10 -13.94 6.45 -44.20
N ALA A 11 -14.35 7.62 -43.73
CA ALA A 11 -14.76 8.73 -44.59
C ALA A 11 -14.50 10.08 -43.89
N ALA A 12 -13.62 10.87 -44.50
CA ALA A 12 -13.34 12.25 -44.17
C ALA A 12 -14.35 13.19 -44.85
N MET A 13 -14.79 14.25 -44.18
CA MET A 13 -15.28 15.47 -44.84
C MET A 13 -14.88 16.71 -44.03
N LEU A 14 -13.99 17.50 -44.63
CA LEU A 14 -13.81 18.91 -44.36
C LEU A 14 -15.03 19.69 -44.88
N PHE A 15 -15.48 20.70 -44.14
CA PHE A 15 -16.05 21.92 -44.71
C PHE A 15 -15.53 23.14 -43.94
N ALA A 16 -14.87 24.02 -44.66
CA ALA A 16 -14.41 25.34 -44.24
C ALA A 16 -15.31 26.41 -44.88
N ILE A 17 -15.69 27.43 -44.11
CA ILE A 17 -16.11 28.77 -44.55
C ILE A 17 -15.74 29.68 -43.36
N ALA A 18 -14.63 30.45 -43.36
CA ALA A 18 -14.44 31.79 -43.95
C ALA A 18 -15.62 32.74 -43.66
N ALA A 19 -15.51 33.98 -43.22
CA ALA A 19 -14.45 34.90 -42.78
C ALA A 19 -15.17 36.23 -42.41
N CYS A 20 -14.44 37.19 -41.83
CA CYS A 20 -14.77 38.62 -41.65
C CYS A 20 -15.80 38.99 -40.55
N GLY A 21 -15.60 40.04 -39.74
CA GLY A 21 -14.65 41.14 -39.86
C GLY A 21 -14.58 42.01 -38.60
N SER A 22 -13.56 42.86 -38.63
CA SER A 22 -13.05 43.83 -37.66
C SER A 22 -13.96 45.05 -37.41
N GLU A 23 -13.74 45.70 -36.25
CA GLU A 23 -14.28 47.00 -35.80
C GLU A 23 -14.18 48.13 -36.85
N PRO A 24 -14.93 49.24 -36.66
CA PRO A 24 -14.32 50.41 -36.00
C PRO A 24 -15.26 51.24 -35.10
N ALA A 25 -14.62 52.11 -34.31
CA ALA A 25 -15.18 53.20 -33.51
C ALA A 25 -15.64 54.41 -34.34
N GLU A 26 -16.57 55.22 -33.78
CA GLU A 26 -16.71 56.68 -33.91
C GLU A 26 -17.85 57.12 -32.95
N GLU A 27 -17.58 57.87 -31.89
CA GLU A 27 -17.53 59.34 -31.78
C GLU A 27 -18.89 60.05 -31.96
N THR A 28 -19.38 60.66 -30.88
CA THR A 28 -20.28 61.81 -30.93
C THR A 28 -20.11 62.68 -29.68
N THR A 29 -19.61 63.88 -29.93
CA THR A 29 -19.59 65.05 -29.06
C THR A 29 -20.98 65.64 -28.86
N ALA A 30 -21.32 65.97 -27.61
CA ALA A 30 -22.21 67.09 -27.29
C ALA A 30 -21.74 67.74 -25.99
N ALA A 31 -21.58 69.06 -26.04
CA ALA A 31 -21.10 69.91 -24.96
C ALA A 31 -22.16 70.05 -23.86
N GLU A 32 -21.74 70.03 -22.60
CA GLU A 32 -22.50 70.69 -21.54
C GLU A 32 -21.58 71.25 -20.44
N THR A 33 -22.07 72.38 -19.94
CA THR A 33 -21.54 73.42 -19.09
C THR A 33 -20.75 73.03 -17.84
N ALA A 34 -19.74 73.85 -17.56
CA ALA A 34 -19.03 73.91 -16.29
C ALA A 34 -19.99 74.29 -15.14
N ALA A 35 -20.08 73.40 -14.15
CA ALA A 35 -20.50 73.72 -12.79
C ALA A 35 -19.38 73.24 -11.86
N VAL A 36 -18.86 74.17 -11.06
CA VAL A 36 -17.85 73.90 -10.04
C VAL A 36 -18.59 73.23 -8.88
N GLU A 37 -18.43 71.91 -8.73
CA GLU A 37 -18.82 71.21 -7.50
C GLU A 37 -17.71 71.36 -6.46
N GLU A 38 -18.13 71.84 -5.30
CA GLU A 38 -17.33 71.98 -4.10
C GLU A 38 -17.04 70.57 -3.57
N THR A 39 -15.79 70.12 -3.74
CA THR A 39 -15.28 68.86 -3.21
C THR A 39 -15.28 68.90 -1.68
N THR A 40 -16.27 68.25 -1.09
CA THR A 40 -16.21 67.80 0.30
C THR A 40 -15.49 66.45 0.27
N ALA A 41 -14.24 66.41 0.69
CA ALA A 41 -13.49 65.18 0.88
C ALA A 41 -14.13 64.40 2.05
N GLU A 42 -14.95 63.40 1.73
CA GLU A 42 -15.37 62.39 2.70
C GLU A 42 -14.17 61.48 2.97
N GLU A 43 -13.64 61.58 4.19
CA GLU A 43 -12.52 60.78 4.67
C GLU A 43 -12.95 59.31 4.72
N ALA A 44 -12.34 58.48 3.87
CA ALA A 44 -12.60 57.04 3.86
C ALA A 44 -12.28 56.45 5.24
N PRO A 45 -13.11 55.54 5.78
CA PRO A 45 -12.83 54.90 7.06
C PRO A 45 -11.49 54.17 6.97
N ALA A 46 -10.64 54.37 7.97
CA ALA A 46 -9.37 53.67 8.08
C ALA A 46 -9.60 52.14 8.01
N PRO A 47 -8.76 51.38 7.31
CA PRO A 47 -8.90 49.93 7.24
C PRO A 47 -8.84 49.35 8.65
N GLU A 48 -9.79 48.47 8.98
CA GLU A 48 -9.73 47.70 10.22
C GLU A 48 -8.43 46.87 10.24
N PRO A 49 -7.75 46.75 11.39
CA PRO A 49 -6.53 45.96 11.48
C PRO A 49 -6.83 44.51 11.11
N GLU A 50 -6.03 43.95 10.19
CA GLU A 50 -6.10 42.54 9.86
C GLU A 50 -5.89 41.70 11.13
N PRO A 51 -6.66 40.62 11.33
CA PRO A 51 -6.48 39.74 12.49
C PRO A 51 -5.06 39.17 12.46
N GLU A 52 -4.38 39.24 13.61
CA GLU A 52 -3.07 38.62 13.77
C GLU A 52 -3.19 37.09 13.51
N PRO A 53 -2.22 36.48 12.81
CA PRO A 53 -2.25 35.05 12.55
C PRO A 53 -2.28 34.29 13.89
N GLU A 54 -3.19 33.31 13.99
CA GLU A 54 -3.22 32.42 15.14
C GLU A 54 -1.87 31.69 15.26
N PRO A 55 -1.37 31.48 16.48
CA PRO A 55 -0.12 30.74 16.67
C PRO A 55 -0.25 29.34 16.07
N GLU A 56 0.75 28.94 15.29
CA GLU A 56 0.82 27.57 14.78
C GLU A 56 0.78 26.58 15.95
N PRO A 57 0.03 25.46 15.83
CA PRO A 57 -0.02 24.45 16.87
C PRO A 57 1.40 23.93 17.14
N GLU A 58 1.74 23.78 18.43
CA GLU A 58 3.01 23.17 18.81
C GLU A 58 3.12 21.76 18.19
N PRO A 59 4.30 21.36 17.70
CA PRO A 59 4.49 20.02 17.14
C PRO A 59 4.15 18.97 18.20
N GLU A 60 3.40 17.94 17.80
CA GLU A 60 3.11 16.82 18.68
C GLU A 60 4.43 16.17 19.15
N PRO A 61 4.52 15.73 20.41
CA PRO A 61 5.70 15.05 20.90
C PRO A 61 5.97 13.80 20.07
N GLU A 62 7.23 13.60 19.67
CA GLU A 62 7.65 12.39 18.96
C GLU A 62 7.33 11.15 19.83
N PRO A 63 6.84 10.05 19.23
CA PRO A 63 6.53 8.84 19.98
C PRO A 63 7.80 8.28 20.64
N GLU A 64 7.67 7.82 21.89
CA GLU A 64 8.76 7.11 22.57
C GLU A 64 9.06 5.79 21.83
N PRO A 65 10.34 5.38 21.71
CA PRO A 65 10.71 4.15 21.03
C PRO A 65 10.14 2.93 21.75
N GLU A 66 9.53 2.01 20.99
CA GLU A 66 8.99 0.76 21.53
C GLU A 66 10.11 -0.08 22.19
N PRO A 67 9.82 -0.75 23.33
CA PRO A 67 10.80 -1.62 23.97
C PRO A 67 11.12 -2.81 23.07
N ALA A 68 12.41 -3.13 22.93
CA ALA A 68 12.85 -4.29 22.16
C ALA A 68 12.23 -5.59 22.69
N VAL A 69 11.72 -6.41 21.76
CA VAL A 69 11.14 -7.72 22.08
C VAL A 69 12.22 -8.69 22.57
N ASP A 70 12.00 -9.31 23.73
CA ASP A 70 12.86 -10.36 24.26
C ASP A 70 12.58 -11.71 23.58
N LEU A 71 13.26 -11.95 22.45
CA LEU A 71 13.13 -13.19 21.68
C LEU A 71 13.61 -14.45 22.45
N SER A 72 14.32 -14.30 23.57
CA SER A 72 14.79 -15.43 24.39
C SER A 72 13.66 -16.21 25.07
N LYS A 73 12.42 -15.70 25.03
CA LYS A 73 11.20 -16.36 25.51
C LYS A 73 10.56 -17.30 24.49
N TYR A 74 11.05 -17.27 23.25
CA TYR A 74 10.48 -18.01 22.15
C TYR A 74 11.49 -19.01 21.57
N THR A 75 10.97 -19.97 20.82
CA THR A 75 11.78 -20.93 20.05
C THR A 75 11.51 -20.72 18.58
N LEU A 76 12.56 -20.48 17.80
CA LEU A 76 12.45 -20.49 16.34
C LEU A 76 12.12 -21.91 15.88
N VAL A 77 11.00 -22.09 15.19
CA VAL A 77 10.49 -23.41 14.74
C VAL A 77 10.60 -23.59 13.24
N TYR A 78 11.69 -23.08 12.67
CA TYR A 78 11.92 -23.11 11.24
C TYR A 78 12.00 -24.54 10.68
N ASP A 79 12.63 -25.46 11.41
CA ASP A 79 12.76 -26.88 11.08
C ASP A 79 11.41 -27.62 11.03
N LYS A 80 10.34 -26.99 11.51
CA LYS A 80 9.00 -27.55 11.56
C LYS A 80 8.15 -27.15 10.37
N VAL A 81 8.59 -26.24 9.48
CA VAL A 81 7.84 -25.92 8.26
C VAL A 81 7.90 -27.11 7.30
N ASP A 82 6.74 -27.60 6.87
CA ASP A 82 6.66 -28.63 5.83
C ASP A 82 6.66 -27.95 4.45
N MET A 83 7.86 -27.76 3.89
CA MET A 83 8.04 -27.11 2.58
C MET A 83 7.28 -27.79 1.44
N ALA A 84 6.90 -29.07 1.56
CA ALA A 84 6.11 -29.76 0.54
C ALA A 84 4.64 -29.31 0.51
N THR A 85 4.19 -28.60 1.54
CA THR A 85 2.83 -28.08 1.68
C THR A 85 2.72 -26.59 1.41
N VAL A 86 3.86 -25.91 1.20
CA VAL A 86 3.85 -24.48 0.92
C VAL A 86 3.14 -24.25 -0.41
N TYR A 87 2.16 -23.37 -0.36
CA TYR A 87 1.39 -22.94 -1.51
C TYR A 87 1.36 -21.41 -1.52
N SER A 88 1.64 -20.87 -2.69
CA SER A 88 1.37 -19.47 -2.98
C SER A 88 0.69 -19.40 -4.33
N ILE A 89 -0.16 -18.38 -4.51
CA ILE A 89 -0.78 -18.10 -5.79
C ILE A 89 0.25 -17.89 -6.91
N ALA A 90 1.43 -17.38 -6.55
CA ALA A 90 2.45 -16.99 -7.49
C ALA A 90 3.83 -17.37 -6.96
N LEU A 91 4.65 -17.99 -7.82
CA LEU A 91 6.01 -18.38 -7.43
C LEU A 91 6.85 -17.16 -7.05
N GLY A 92 6.77 -16.10 -7.85
CA GLY A 92 7.64 -14.92 -7.77
C GLY A 92 8.44 -14.75 -9.07
N PHE A 93 9.31 -13.74 -9.12
CA PHE A 93 10.08 -13.42 -10.32
C PHE A 93 11.50 -13.99 -10.28
N ASN A 94 11.97 -14.57 -11.39
CA ASN A 94 13.35 -15.05 -11.54
C ASN A 94 13.78 -16.05 -10.46
N ASN A 95 14.67 -15.65 -9.53
CA ASN A 95 15.10 -16.46 -8.39
C ASN A 95 14.54 -15.91 -7.06
N GLU A 96 13.55 -15.03 -7.14
CA GLU A 96 12.91 -14.34 -6.01
C GLU A 96 11.58 -15.00 -5.70
N HIS A 97 11.63 -16.29 -5.34
CA HIS A 97 10.43 -17.10 -5.13
C HIS A 97 10.01 -17.19 -3.67
N PHE A 98 8.82 -17.73 -3.40
CA PHE A 98 8.29 -17.86 -2.04
C PHE A 98 9.20 -18.68 -1.12
N GLU A 99 10.02 -19.59 -1.64
CA GLU A 99 10.94 -20.38 -0.82
C GLU A 99 11.96 -19.51 -0.09
N ASN A 100 12.28 -18.34 -0.65
CA ASN A 100 13.24 -17.42 -0.04
C ASN A 100 12.73 -16.87 1.29
N VAL A 101 11.42 -16.75 1.51
CA VAL A 101 10.91 -16.27 2.81
C VAL A 101 11.11 -17.27 3.94
N PHE A 102 11.50 -18.49 3.60
CA PHE A 102 11.81 -19.54 4.54
C PHE A 102 13.31 -19.82 4.55
N ASP A 103 14.16 -19.36 3.63
CA ASP A 103 15.51 -19.93 3.50
C ASP A 103 16.52 -19.53 4.62
N GLN A 104 16.13 -18.70 5.59
CA GLN A 104 16.96 -18.13 6.66
C GLN A 104 18.07 -17.20 6.13
N ASN A 105 17.93 -16.70 4.91
CA ASN A 105 18.87 -15.82 4.26
C ASN A 105 18.19 -14.50 3.92
N THR A 106 18.41 -13.49 4.78
CA THR A 106 17.85 -12.15 4.56
C THR A 106 18.39 -11.45 3.30
N GLU A 107 19.40 -11.99 2.62
CA GLU A 107 19.90 -11.46 1.35
C GLU A 107 19.06 -11.90 0.13
N THR A 108 18.24 -12.95 0.27
CA THR A 108 17.27 -13.35 -0.76
C THR A 108 15.92 -12.73 -0.43
N LYS A 109 15.00 -12.74 -1.41
CA LYS A 109 13.64 -12.22 -1.22
C LYS A 109 12.64 -12.96 -2.07
N TRP A 110 11.39 -12.90 -1.65
CA TRP A 110 10.28 -13.18 -2.53
C TRP A 110 9.79 -11.85 -3.12
N CYS A 111 9.65 -11.77 -4.44
CA CYS A 111 9.07 -10.61 -5.13
C CYS A 111 8.03 -11.10 -6.13
N VAL A 112 6.81 -10.57 -6.05
CA VAL A 112 5.65 -11.23 -6.66
C VAL A 112 4.54 -10.26 -7.02
N ARG A 113 3.92 -10.50 -8.18
CA ARG A 113 2.74 -9.80 -8.69
C ARG A 113 1.53 -10.74 -8.70
N PRO A 114 0.68 -10.75 -7.66
CA PRO A 114 -0.45 -11.68 -7.59
C PRO A 114 -1.42 -11.57 -8.77
N SER A 115 -1.61 -10.36 -9.31
CA SER A 115 -2.51 -10.08 -10.45
C SER A 115 -2.15 -10.84 -11.73
N GLU A 116 -0.89 -11.25 -11.91
CA GLU A 116 -0.45 -12.05 -13.06
C GLU A 116 -0.88 -13.52 -12.95
N PHE A 117 -1.26 -13.98 -11.75
CA PHE A 117 -1.52 -15.39 -11.46
C PHE A 117 -2.91 -15.67 -10.89
N ASN A 118 -3.56 -14.67 -10.28
CA ASN A 118 -4.96 -14.76 -9.87
C ASN A 118 -5.88 -14.79 -11.10
N GLU A 119 -6.63 -15.88 -11.28
CA GLU A 119 -7.55 -16.04 -12.41
C GLU A 119 -8.66 -14.97 -12.43
N ASP A 120 -9.04 -14.45 -11.27
CA ASP A 120 -10.01 -13.37 -11.10
C ASP A 120 -9.38 -11.97 -11.16
N GLY A 121 -8.06 -11.87 -11.33
CA GLY A 121 -7.30 -10.63 -11.34
C GLY A 121 -7.12 -10.00 -9.95
N GLY A 122 -7.37 -10.75 -8.87
CA GLY A 122 -7.12 -10.30 -7.51
C GLY A 122 -5.66 -9.91 -7.26
N THR A 123 -5.45 -8.99 -6.33
CA THR A 123 -4.13 -8.44 -5.99
C THR A 123 -3.60 -8.92 -4.65
N ASP A 124 -4.39 -9.67 -3.89
CA ASP A 124 -4.01 -10.11 -2.56
C ASP A 124 -2.88 -11.15 -2.63
N LEU A 125 -1.92 -11.01 -1.73
CA LEU A 125 -0.85 -11.99 -1.57
C LEU A 125 -1.29 -13.06 -0.57
N ILE A 126 -1.33 -14.31 -1.02
CA ILE A 126 -1.65 -15.47 -0.18
C ILE A 126 -0.44 -16.40 -0.14
N LEU A 127 0.03 -16.68 1.08
CA LEU A 127 1.03 -17.71 1.37
C LEU A 127 0.45 -18.66 2.41
N GLU A 128 0.25 -19.92 2.02
CA GLU A 128 -0.18 -21.01 2.89
C GLU A 128 0.99 -21.95 3.14
N TRP A 129 1.11 -22.47 4.36
CA TRP A 129 2.07 -23.52 4.67
C TRP A 129 1.54 -24.44 5.76
N GLY A 130 2.00 -25.68 5.73
CA GLY A 130 1.83 -26.65 6.79
C GLY A 130 3.08 -26.74 7.67
N MET A 131 2.86 -27.26 8.86
CA MET A 131 3.91 -27.67 9.78
C MET A 131 4.12 -29.21 9.67
N THR A 132 5.23 -29.73 10.15
CA THR A 132 5.48 -31.19 10.21
C THR A 132 4.64 -31.89 11.30
N GLU A 133 4.14 -31.12 12.24
CA GLU A 133 3.19 -31.48 13.30
C GLU A 133 2.46 -30.21 13.76
N PRO A 134 1.30 -30.27 14.46
CA PRO A 134 0.66 -29.07 14.97
C PRO A 134 1.56 -28.28 15.92
N VAL A 135 1.91 -27.06 15.56
CA VAL A 135 2.75 -26.15 16.36
C VAL A 135 1.90 -25.03 16.90
N LYS A 136 2.11 -24.62 18.16
CA LYS A 136 1.54 -23.39 18.72
C LYS A 136 2.48 -22.22 18.43
N LEU A 137 2.28 -21.53 17.31
CA LEU A 137 2.98 -20.28 17.06
C LEU A 137 2.51 -19.22 18.05
N ALA A 138 3.46 -18.50 18.63
CA ALA A 138 3.25 -17.39 19.56
C ALA A 138 3.62 -16.04 18.93
N GLY A 139 4.42 -16.05 17.86
CA GLY A 139 4.74 -14.87 17.10
C GLY A 139 5.48 -15.22 15.82
N TYR A 140 5.73 -14.20 15.02
CA TYR A 140 6.51 -14.30 13.80
C TYR A 140 7.29 -13.02 13.55
N ILE A 141 8.33 -13.12 12.73
CA ILE A 141 9.07 -11.96 12.21
C ILE A 141 8.88 -11.91 10.71
N ILE A 142 8.59 -10.71 10.20
CA ILE A 142 8.75 -10.37 8.78
C ILE A 142 10.03 -9.54 8.65
N THR A 143 10.91 -9.92 7.72
CA THR A 143 12.08 -9.11 7.34
C THR A 143 11.83 -8.44 6.01
N THR A 144 12.10 -7.14 5.92
CA THR A 144 11.92 -6.38 4.68
C THR A 144 12.87 -6.82 3.58
N ALA A 145 12.43 -6.61 2.33
CA ALA A 145 13.27 -6.82 1.16
C ALA A 145 14.27 -5.66 0.97
N ASN A 146 14.95 -5.65 -0.18
CA ASN A 146 16.22 -4.96 -0.31
C ASN A 146 16.33 -3.78 -1.27
N ASP A 147 15.29 -3.47 -2.03
CA ASP A 147 15.38 -2.52 -3.13
C ASP A 147 14.23 -1.51 -3.18
N GLU A 148 13.04 -1.87 -2.69
CA GLU A 148 11.86 -1.00 -2.73
C GLU A 148 10.99 -1.23 -1.49
N SER A 149 11.13 -0.32 -0.53
CA SER A 149 10.42 -0.41 0.75
C SER A 149 8.89 -0.35 0.60
N GLY A 150 8.40 0.36 -0.42
CA GLY A 150 6.96 0.52 -0.69
C GLY A 150 6.23 -0.78 -0.99
N ARG A 151 6.94 -1.85 -1.33
CA ARG A 151 6.37 -3.16 -1.68
C ARG A 151 6.31 -4.14 -0.49
N ASN A 152 6.86 -3.77 0.66
CA ASN A 152 6.77 -4.62 1.85
C ASN A 152 5.31 -4.67 2.36
N PRO A 153 4.87 -5.78 2.96
CA PRO A 153 3.53 -5.88 3.56
C PRO A 153 3.26 -4.76 4.56
N GLU A 154 2.05 -4.20 4.53
CA GLU A 154 1.57 -3.20 5.50
C GLU A 154 0.31 -3.69 6.21
N VAL A 155 -0.62 -4.32 5.49
CA VAL A 155 -1.88 -4.83 6.06
C VAL A 155 -2.02 -6.31 5.76
N TRP A 156 -2.20 -7.12 6.80
CA TRP A 156 -2.36 -8.57 6.64
C TRP A 156 -3.11 -9.23 7.80
N THR A 157 -3.55 -10.45 7.54
CA THR A 157 -4.02 -11.37 8.56
C THR A 157 -3.20 -12.65 8.57
N LEU A 158 -3.02 -13.22 9.77
CA LEU A 158 -2.58 -14.60 9.92
C LEU A 158 -3.78 -15.45 10.31
N SER A 159 -4.00 -16.52 9.55
CA SER A 159 -5.05 -17.50 9.84
C SER A 159 -4.46 -18.90 10.03
N ALA A 160 -5.19 -19.77 10.72
CA ALA A 160 -4.77 -21.13 10.95
C ALA A 160 -5.92 -22.15 10.93
N ARG A 161 -5.58 -23.42 10.70
CA ARG A 161 -6.51 -24.57 10.75
C ARG A 161 -5.76 -25.88 11.05
N ASN A 162 -6.49 -26.91 11.48
CA ASN A 162 -5.90 -28.23 11.80
C ASN A 162 -6.08 -29.27 10.69
N ASP A 163 -7.18 -29.18 9.94
CA ASP A 163 -7.49 -30.15 8.90
C ASP A 163 -7.41 -29.49 7.52
N ALA A 164 -6.85 -30.22 6.56
CA ALA A 164 -6.82 -29.79 5.17
C ALA A 164 -8.26 -29.60 4.66
N GLY A 165 -8.56 -28.40 4.14
CA GLY A 165 -9.88 -28.05 3.63
C GLY A 165 -10.89 -27.59 4.68
N ALA A 166 -10.53 -27.54 5.98
CA ALA A 166 -11.33 -26.83 6.96
C ALA A 166 -11.29 -25.31 6.73
N ASP A 167 -12.29 -24.61 7.27
CA ASP A 167 -12.34 -23.15 7.27
C ASP A 167 -11.15 -22.57 8.05
N TRP A 168 -10.64 -21.46 7.54
CA TRP A 168 -9.56 -20.70 8.17
C TRP A 168 -10.09 -19.91 9.37
N THR A 169 -9.39 -19.98 10.51
CA THR A 169 -9.63 -19.11 11.66
C THR A 169 -8.58 -18.01 11.68
N VAL A 170 -8.99 -16.74 11.67
CA VAL A 170 -8.06 -15.61 11.87
C VAL A 170 -7.54 -15.66 13.31
N ILE A 171 -6.22 -15.66 13.47
CA ILE A 171 -5.54 -15.70 14.76
C ILE A 171 -4.73 -14.44 15.05
N ASP A 172 -4.48 -13.62 14.04
CA ASP A 172 -3.78 -12.35 14.14
C ASP A 172 -4.23 -11.39 13.03
N THR A 173 -4.31 -10.09 13.34
CA THR A 173 -4.69 -9.03 12.41
C THR A 173 -3.75 -7.84 12.58
N VAL A 174 -3.11 -7.43 11.50
CA VAL A 174 -2.23 -6.26 11.45
C VAL A 174 -2.78 -5.27 10.44
N GLU A 175 -3.30 -4.15 10.93
CA GLU A 175 -3.95 -3.09 10.14
C GLU A 175 -3.00 -1.96 9.70
N ALA A 176 -1.81 -1.89 10.31
CA ALA A 176 -0.78 -0.90 10.00
C ALA A 176 0.57 -1.43 10.50
N GLY A 177 1.10 -2.39 9.75
CA GLY A 177 2.37 -3.03 10.04
C GLY A 177 3.50 -2.05 9.85
N ASP A 178 4.01 -1.49 10.94
CA ASP A 178 5.18 -0.59 10.92
C ASP A 178 6.48 -1.39 10.78
N LEU A 179 6.66 -2.06 9.64
CA LEU A 179 7.94 -2.66 9.23
C LEU A 179 8.97 -1.56 8.99
N PRO A 180 10.21 -1.71 9.47
CA PRO A 180 11.19 -0.65 9.36
C PRO A 180 11.78 -0.58 7.93
N PHE A 181 12.18 0.62 7.50
CA PHE A 181 12.45 0.95 6.09
C PHE A 181 13.90 0.71 5.64
N ASP A 182 14.82 0.36 6.54
CA ASP A 182 16.21 0.05 6.18
C ASP A 182 16.30 -1.35 5.55
N TYR A 183 16.86 -1.40 4.34
CA TYR A 183 16.94 -2.61 3.53
C TYR A 183 17.72 -3.76 4.19
N PHE A 184 17.28 -5.01 3.95
CA PHE A 184 17.94 -6.30 4.29
C PHE A 184 18.11 -6.69 5.77
N ALA A 185 17.92 -5.78 6.73
CA ALA A 185 18.21 -6.04 8.14
C ALA A 185 17.01 -5.79 9.07
N ASP A 186 15.97 -5.16 8.54
CA ASP A 186 14.84 -4.70 9.32
C ASP A 186 13.80 -5.80 9.48
N SER A 187 13.85 -6.37 10.68
CA SER A 187 12.94 -7.40 11.16
C SER A 187 12.03 -6.81 12.23
N LYS A 188 10.72 -7.01 12.12
CA LYS A 188 9.78 -6.73 13.21
C LYS A 188 9.13 -8.01 13.69
N PHE A 189 9.06 -8.17 15.02
CA PHE A 189 8.34 -9.25 15.65
C PHE A 189 6.88 -8.85 15.87
N PHE A 190 5.98 -9.73 15.47
CA PHE A 190 4.54 -9.62 15.70
C PHE A 190 4.14 -10.77 16.63
N GLU A 191 3.60 -10.41 17.80
CA GLU A 191 2.97 -11.38 18.69
C GLU A 191 1.62 -11.77 18.11
N ILE A 192 1.29 -13.06 18.11
CA ILE A 192 0.00 -13.54 17.60
C ILE A 192 -1.07 -13.31 18.68
N ASP A 193 -2.16 -12.63 18.33
CA ASP A 193 -3.26 -12.32 19.25
C ASP A 193 -3.91 -13.57 19.89
N ASN A 194 -4.21 -14.58 19.08
CA ASN A 194 -4.95 -15.78 19.50
C ASN A 194 -4.18 -17.07 19.19
N PRO A 195 -3.04 -17.34 19.86
CA PRO A 195 -2.15 -18.43 19.50
C PRO A 195 -2.75 -19.79 19.90
N GLY A 196 -2.67 -20.77 19.00
CA GLY A 196 -3.14 -22.13 19.22
C GLY A 196 -2.29 -23.16 18.47
N PRO A 197 -2.33 -24.44 18.85
CA PRO A 197 -1.65 -25.49 18.10
C PRO A 197 -2.39 -25.75 16.79
N TYR A 198 -1.75 -25.43 15.67
CA TYR A 198 -2.32 -25.60 14.34
C TYR A 198 -1.37 -26.32 13.38
N GLN A 199 -1.96 -27.10 12.48
CA GLN A 199 -1.28 -27.86 11.44
C GLN A 199 -0.95 -27.01 10.20
N TYR A 200 -1.80 -26.03 9.88
CA TYR A 200 -1.67 -25.17 8.71
C TYR A 200 -1.87 -23.71 9.07
N TYR A 201 -1.14 -22.85 8.38
CA TYR A 201 -1.16 -21.41 8.53
C TYR A 201 -1.32 -20.73 7.16
N LYS A 202 -1.87 -19.53 7.16
CA LYS A 202 -2.03 -18.69 5.98
C LYS A 202 -1.74 -17.24 6.35
N LEU A 203 -0.75 -16.66 5.67
CA LEU A 203 -0.53 -15.23 5.62
C LEU A 203 -1.31 -14.68 4.42
N HIS A 204 -2.18 -13.70 4.67
CA HIS A 204 -2.98 -13.03 3.66
C HIS A 204 -2.74 -11.53 3.77
N VAL A 205 -1.96 -10.98 2.84
CA VAL A 205 -1.61 -9.56 2.76
C VAL A 205 -2.54 -8.89 1.76
N THR A 206 -3.12 -7.77 2.15
CA THR A 206 -4.08 -6.99 1.35
C THR A 206 -3.52 -5.63 0.94
N GLU A 207 -2.55 -5.09 1.68
CA GLU A 207 -1.91 -3.81 1.34
C GLU A 207 -0.40 -3.82 1.61
N ASN A 208 0.31 -2.97 0.85
CA ASN A 208 1.73 -2.64 1.05
C ASN A 208 1.86 -1.12 1.25
N PHE A 209 3.02 -0.68 1.75
CA PHE A 209 3.27 0.72 2.09
C PHE A 209 3.08 1.74 0.96
N SER A 210 3.15 1.32 -0.30
CA SER A 210 2.96 2.20 -1.44
C SER A 210 1.49 2.35 -1.86
N GLY A 211 0.61 1.46 -1.38
CA GLY A 211 -0.75 1.28 -1.89
C GLY A 211 -0.82 0.70 -3.31
N ASP A 212 0.31 0.37 -3.94
CA ASP A 212 0.37 -0.32 -5.23
C ASP A 212 0.25 -1.83 -5.02
N LEU A 213 -1.00 -2.32 -5.04
CA LEU A 213 -1.32 -3.73 -4.77
C LEU A 213 -0.86 -4.70 -5.87
N ASP A 214 -0.17 -4.22 -6.91
CA ASP A 214 0.30 -5.05 -8.00
C ASP A 214 1.65 -5.73 -7.70
N LEU A 215 2.38 -5.34 -6.66
CA LEU A 215 3.71 -5.90 -6.41
C LEU A 215 4.06 -5.94 -4.92
N TYR A 216 4.40 -7.12 -4.41
CA TYR A 216 4.81 -7.34 -3.03
C TYR A 216 6.20 -7.95 -2.94
N GLN A 217 6.88 -7.71 -1.83
CA GLN A 217 8.11 -8.42 -1.49
C GLN A 217 8.41 -8.45 -0.01
N PHE A 218 9.16 -9.46 0.43
CA PHE A 218 9.81 -9.52 1.73
C PHE A 218 10.87 -10.63 1.71
N SER A 219 11.82 -10.56 2.64
CA SER A 219 12.98 -11.46 2.66
C SER A 219 12.77 -12.69 3.50
N GLU A 220 12.10 -12.58 4.65
CA GLU A 220 11.96 -13.69 5.59
C GLU A 220 10.63 -13.65 6.33
N LEU A 221 10.11 -14.83 6.63
CA LEU A 221 9.03 -15.11 7.56
C LEU A 221 9.53 -16.13 8.60
N LYS A 222 10.04 -15.64 9.73
CA LYS A 222 10.56 -16.49 10.82
C LYS A 222 9.45 -16.77 11.83
N LEU A 223 9.24 -18.04 12.14
CA LEU A 223 8.13 -18.49 12.97
C LEU A 223 8.60 -18.86 14.38
N TYR A 224 7.90 -18.37 15.40
CA TYR A 224 8.29 -18.54 16.80
C TYR A 224 7.19 -19.22 17.60
N ALA A 225 7.53 -20.31 18.29
CA ALA A 225 6.67 -20.92 19.31
C ALA A 225 7.02 -20.40 20.70
N ALA A 226 6.06 -20.39 21.63
CA ALA A 226 6.35 -20.13 23.03
C ALA A 226 7.23 -21.25 23.61
N GLN A 227 8.19 -20.90 24.48
CA GLN A 227 8.97 -21.88 25.27
C GLN A 227 8.13 -22.54 26.38
#